data_AF-A0A2S2BT38-F1
#
_entry.id   AF-A0A2S2BT38-F1
#
_cell.length_a   1.000
_cell.length_b   1.000
_cell.length_c   1.000
_cell.angle_alpha   90.00
_cell.angle_beta   90.00
_cell.angle_gamma   90.00
#
_symmetry.space_group_name_H-M   'P 1'
#
loop_
_entity.id
_entity.type
_entity.pdbx_description
1 polymer ?
#
loop_
_entity_poly.entity_id
_entity_poly.type
_entity_poly.pdbx_seq_one_letter_code
_entity_poly.pdbx_strand_id
1 'polypeptide(L)'
;MRKGKRVRRSRKTWSDMTDRQRGGLAVLTIVQMVLAVAAWVDLARRDPREINGSKGKWAAVIAVNFIGPVAYFTRGRRTVL
;
A
#
# COMPACT_ATOMS: atom_id res chain seq x y z
N MET A 1 19.45 -23.06 -40.91
CA MET A 1 19.38 -21.73 -40.27
C MET A 1 17.92 -21.38 -39.96
N ARG A 2 17.42 -21.66 -38.75
CA ARG A 2 16.01 -21.40 -38.35
C ARG A 2 15.91 -20.00 -37.73
N LYS A 3 15.29 -19.05 -38.43
CA LYS A 3 14.98 -17.72 -37.87
C LYS A 3 13.92 -17.88 -36.76
N GLY A 4 14.36 -17.83 -35.50
CA GLY A 4 13.46 -17.85 -34.35
C GLY A 4 12.52 -16.63 -34.38
N LYS A 5 11.21 -16.87 -34.40
CA LYS A 5 10.20 -15.82 -34.22
C LYS A 5 10.40 -15.22 -32.83
N ARG A 6 10.94 -14.00 -32.76
CA ARG A 6 10.92 -13.20 -31.52
C ARG A 6 9.47 -12.89 -31.19
N VAL A 7 8.93 -13.57 -30.17
CA VAL A 7 7.64 -13.19 -29.58
C VAL A 7 7.85 -11.81 -28.93
N ARG A 8 7.41 -10.74 -29.60
CA ARG A 8 7.30 -9.42 -28.95
C ARG A 8 6.22 -9.58 -27.88
N ARG A 9 6.59 -9.61 -26.60
CA ARG A 9 5.61 -9.41 -25.52
C ARG A 9 4.99 -8.04 -25.74
N SER A 10 3.74 -7.99 -26.22
CA SER A 10 2.99 -6.74 -26.17
C SER A 10 2.85 -6.36 -24.70
N ARG A 11 3.27 -5.15 -24.34
CA ARG A 11 3.02 -4.64 -22.99
C ARG A 11 1.52 -4.45 -22.89
N LYS A 12 0.86 -5.16 -21.97
CA LYS A 12 -0.55 -4.91 -21.66
C LYS A 12 -0.71 -3.43 -21.29
N THR A 13 -1.53 -2.75 -22.04
CA THR A 13 -1.85 -1.34 -21.86
C THR A 13 -3.17 -1.22 -21.10
N TRP A 14 -3.44 -0.06 -20.50
CA TRP A 14 -4.70 0.20 -19.79
C TRP A 14 -5.95 -0.07 -20.66
N SER A 15 -5.82 0.11 -21.97
CA SER A 15 -6.85 -0.16 -22.98
C SER A 15 -7.21 -1.64 -23.11
N ASP A 16 -6.33 -2.54 -22.65
CA ASP A 16 -6.51 -4.00 -22.74
C ASP A 16 -7.24 -4.58 -21.52
N MET A 17 -7.67 -3.74 -20.57
CA MET A 17 -8.38 -4.14 -19.35
C MET A 17 -9.90 -4.06 -19.55
N THR A 18 -10.63 -5.06 -19.05
CA THR A 18 -12.10 -4.97 -19.00
C THR A 18 -12.53 -3.89 -17.99
N ASP A 19 -13.72 -3.30 -18.17
CA ASP A 19 -14.22 -2.25 -17.28
C ASP A 19 -14.21 -2.66 -15.80
N ARG A 20 -14.48 -3.95 -15.52
CA ARG A 20 -14.40 -4.52 -14.17
C ARG A 20 -12.97 -4.54 -13.62
N GLN A 21 -11.98 -4.87 -14.45
CA GLN A 21 -10.57 -4.86 -14.03
C GLN A 21 -10.08 -3.44 -13.76
N ARG A 22 -10.47 -2.49 -14.62
CA ARG A 22 -10.13 -1.08 -14.47
C ARG A 22 -10.77 -0.48 -13.22
N GLY A 23 -12.04 -0.77 -12.98
CA GLY A 23 -12.75 -0.37 -11.77
C GLY A 23 -12.16 -0.98 -10.50
N GLY A 24 -11.83 -2.28 -10.52
CA GLY A 24 -11.19 -2.96 -9.40
C GLY A 24 -9.82 -2.35 -9.04
N LEU A 25 -9.01 -2.03 -10.05
CA LEU A 25 -7.73 -1.35 -9.84
C LEU A 25 -7.92 0.04 -9.23
N ALA A 26 -8.86 0.83 -9.76
CA ALA A 26 -9.14 2.16 -9.24
C ALA A 26 -9.55 2.13 -7.76
N VAL A 27 -10.47 1.21 -7.39
CA VAL A 27 -10.89 1.02 -6.00
C VAL A 27 -9.70 0.63 -5.12
N LEU A 28 -8.89 -0.34 -5.55
CA LEU A 28 -7.73 -0.79 -4.79
C LEU A 28 -6.73 0.36 -4.54
N THR A 29 -6.47 1.18 -5.56
CA THR A 29 -5.59 2.34 -5.45
C THR A 29 -6.15 3.37 -4.47
N ILE A 30 -7.44 3.68 -4.51
CA ILE A 30 -8.09 4.60 -3.57
C ILE A 30 -7.98 4.07 -2.14
N VAL A 31 -8.32 2.80 -1.93
CA VAL A 31 -8.21 2.15 -0.61
C VAL A 31 -6.78 2.23 -0.08
N GLN A 32 -5.77 1.97 -0.93
CA GLN A 32 -4.38 2.07 -0.54
C GLN A 32 -4.02 3.48 -0.07
N MET A 33 -4.39 4.49 -0.85
CA MET A 33 -4.06 5.89 -0.56
C MET A 33 -4.70 6.34 0.74
N VAL A 34 -6.01 6.07 0.92
CA VAL A 34 -6.73 6.43 2.15
C VAL A 34 -6.09 5.74 3.35
N LEU A 35 -5.78 4.44 3.24
CA LEU A 35 -5.19 3.68 4.33
C LEU A 35 -3.79 4.19 4.69
N ALA A 36 -2.94 4.48 3.70
CA ALA A 36 -1.60 5.00 3.92
C ALA A 36 -1.62 6.40 4.54
N VAL A 37 -2.44 7.30 4.00
CA VAL A 37 -2.60 8.67 4.53
C VAL A 37 -3.11 8.63 5.96
N ALA A 38 -4.14 7.81 6.24
CA ALA A 38 -4.66 7.64 7.58
C ALA A 38 -3.58 7.14 8.55
N ALA A 39 -2.76 6.16 8.15
CA ALA A 39 -1.68 5.64 8.99
C ALA A 39 -0.61 6.70 9.30
N TRP A 40 -0.20 7.49 8.31
CA TRP A 40 0.74 8.59 8.51
C TRP A 40 0.17 9.70 9.41
N VAL A 41 -1.09 10.10 9.18
CA VAL A 41 -1.75 11.13 9.99
C VAL A 41 -1.95 10.66 11.43
N ASP A 42 -2.38 9.41 11.63
CA ASP A 42 -2.51 8.80 12.96
C ASP A 42 -1.13 8.76 13.67
N LEU A 43 -0.09 8.27 13.00
CA LEU A 43 1.28 8.24 13.55
C LEU A 43 1.81 9.63 13.94
N ALA A 44 1.54 10.64 13.10
CA ALA A 44 1.99 12.00 13.34
C ALA A 44 1.32 12.58 14.59
N ARG A 45 -0.01 12.41 14.71
CA ARG A 45 -0.84 13.01 15.77
C ARG A 45 -0.75 12.26 17.10
N ARG A 46 -0.54 10.95 17.09
CA ARG A 46 -0.60 10.10 18.29
C ARG A 46 0.58 10.36 19.24
N ASP A 47 0.33 10.35 20.55
CA ASP A 47 1.38 10.52 21.57
C ASP A 47 2.37 9.33 21.50
N PRO A 48 3.69 9.55 21.60
CA PRO A 48 4.67 8.47 21.59
C PRO A 48 4.42 7.34 22.61
N ARG A 49 3.77 7.63 23.75
CA ARG A 49 3.42 6.64 24.79
C ARG A 49 2.31 5.68 24.35
N GLU A 50 1.49 6.10 23.40
CA GLU A 50 0.41 5.30 22.80
C GLU A 50 0.90 4.52 21.56
N ILE A 51 2.21 4.50 21.29
CA ILE A 51 2.80 3.82 20.14
C ILE A 51 3.71 2.70 20.63
N ASN A 52 3.60 1.52 20.01
CA ASN A 52 4.44 0.37 20.35
C ASN A 52 5.85 0.51 19.76
N GLY A 53 6.71 1.24 20.47
CA GLY A 53 8.09 1.57 20.06
C GLY A 53 8.19 2.97 19.45
N SER A 54 9.23 3.23 18.65
CA SER A 54 9.47 4.58 18.13
C SER A 54 8.61 4.93 16.92
N LYS A 55 8.31 6.24 16.78
CA LYS A 55 7.63 6.77 15.59
C LYS A 55 8.40 6.48 14.30
N GLY A 56 9.74 6.60 14.33
CA GLY A 56 10.59 6.33 13.17
C GLY A 56 10.49 4.88 12.66
N LYS A 57 10.42 3.90 13.56
CA LYS A 57 10.22 2.50 13.19
C LYS A 57 8.89 2.32 12.44
N TRP A 58 7.81 2.88 12.99
CA TRP A 58 6.49 2.76 12.35
C TRP A 58 6.36 3.56 11.07
N ALA A 59 7.03 4.70 10.95
CA ALA A 59 7.15 5.45 9.71
C ALA A 59 7.77 4.59 8.60
N ALA A 60 8.88 3.90 8.89
CA ALA A 60 9.51 2.98 7.95
C ALA A 60 8.60 1.80 7.58
N VAL A 61 7.88 1.24 8.57
CA VAL A 61 6.91 0.16 8.33
C VAL A 61 5.77 0.63 7.43
N ILE A 62 5.14 1.78 7.70
CA ILE A 62 4.03 2.34 6.92
C ILE A 62 4.42 2.60 5.46
N ALA A 63 5.69 2.93 5.19
CA ALA A 63 6.18 3.11 3.82
C ALA A 63 6.10 1.81 2.96
N VAL A 64 5.89 0.64 3.58
CA VAL A 64 5.81 -0.65 2.88
C VAL A 64 4.39 -0.95 2.38
N ASN A 65 4.01 -0.35 1.24
CA ASN A 65 2.77 -0.62 0.49
C ASN A 65 1.54 -0.83 1.41
N PHE A 66 0.75 -1.89 1.21
CA PHE A 66 -0.42 -2.21 2.04
C PHE A 66 -0.05 -2.81 3.39
N ILE A 67 1.05 -3.56 3.45
CA ILE A 67 1.44 -4.30 4.66
C ILE A 67 1.76 -3.33 5.80
N GLY A 68 2.42 -2.23 5.49
CA GLY A 68 2.83 -1.21 6.44
C GLY A 68 1.69 -0.58 7.23
N PRO A 69 0.76 0.11 6.56
CA PRO A 69 -0.41 0.72 7.19
C PRO A 69 -1.27 -0.29 7.97
N VAL A 70 -1.48 -1.50 7.43
CA VAL A 70 -2.22 -2.57 8.14
C VAL A 70 -1.49 -3.00 9.41
N ALA A 71 -0.17 -3.23 9.34
CA ALA A 71 0.65 -3.60 10.49
C ALA A 71 0.64 -2.49 11.56
N TYR A 72 0.69 -1.23 11.15
CA TYR A 72 0.61 -0.09 12.06
C TYR A 72 -0.70 -0.05 12.83
N PHE A 73 -1.84 -0.20 12.14
CA PHE A 73 -3.13 -0.12 12.81
C PHE A 73 -3.43 -1.32 13.71
N THR A 74 -2.85 -2.49 13.41
CA THR A 74 -3.04 -3.73 14.18
C THR A 74 -2.07 -3.90 15.33
N ARG A 75 -0.81 -3.45 15.19
CA ARG A 75 0.26 -3.67 16.17
C ARG A 75 1.00 -2.41 16.60
N GLY A 76 0.90 -1.31 15.86
CA GLY A 76 1.63 -0.08 16.15
C GLY A 76 0.99 0.82 17.18
N ARG A 77 -0.32 0.73 17.36
CA ARG A 77 -1.06 1.47 18.39
C ARG A 77 -1.11 0.70 19.69
N ARG A 78 -0.96 1.40 20.80
CA ARG A 78 -1.15 0.90 22.16
C ARG A 78 -2.40 1.56 22.72
N THR A 79 -3.45 0.77 22.95
CA THR A 79 -4.59 1.24 23.75
C THR A 79 -4.13 1.30 25.19
N VAL A 80 -4.05 2.50 25.74
CA VAL A 80 -3.88 2.70 27.18
C VAL A 80 -5.30 2.68 27.76
N LEU A 81 -5.65 1.62 28.48
CA LEU A 81 -6.84 1.60 29.33
C LEU A 81 -6.55 2.40 30.60
#